data_AF-A0A5D4H6W6-F1
#
_entry.id   AF-A0A5D4H6W6-F1
#
_cell.length_a   1.000
_cell.length_b   1.000
_cell.length_c   1.000
_cell.angle_alpha   90.00
_cell.angle_beta   90.00
_cell.angle_gamma   90.00
#
_symmetry.space_group_name_H-M   'P 1'
#
loop_
_entity.id
_entity.type
_entity.pdbx_description
1 polymer ?
#
loop_
_entity_poly.entity_id
_entity_poly.type
_entity_poly.pdbx_seq_one_letter_code
_entity_poly.pdbx_strand_id
1 'polypeptide(L)'
;MSNCFRAFFLGLLLSAGLSAKGQSNVFPTSGNVGIGTSNPMERLHVRGDVRFQRLTGGQNYLAISADGTGSYITANDPGTNMKHLFIRVSPTGEDATDRNLYFQAGKVGGAFQTRVTITGGGNVGIGTNSPKAKLAVEGNILAKEIKVTNNIAVPDYVFEPDYKLTNLSDIETYVKEHKHLPEIPSAKDIDQNGLDLGEMNLLLLKKVEELTLHLIEKEKKMDALEKRLYEVEAELASR
;
A
#
# COMPACT_ATOMS: atom_id res chain seq x y z
N MET A 1 0.50 39.44 -87.18
CA MET A 1 1.38 40.57 -86.76
C MET A 1 0.97 40.89 -85.34
N SER A 2 1.74 40.43 -84.34
CA SER A 2 2.92 41.16 -83.81
C SER A 2 2.42 42.26 -82.88
N ASN A 3 2.74 42.39 -81.60
CA ASN A 3 3.75 41.90 -80.66
C ASN A 3 3.28 42.47 -79.29
N CYS A 4 3.70 42.14 -78.09
CA CYS A 4 4.68 41.26 -77.45
C CYS A 4 4.30 41.42 -75.96
N PHE A 5 4.23 40.35 -75.18
CA PHE A 5 5.38 39.93 -74.38
C PHE A 5 5.96 41.04 -73.47
N ARG A 6 5.37 41.17 -72.28
CA ARG A 6 5.93 41.71 -71.02
C ARG A 6 4.93 41.34 -69.91
N ALA A 7 4.72 40.06 -69.59
CA ALA A 7 5.61 39.27 -68.74
C ALA A 7 6.51 40.11 -67.82
N PHE A 8 6.38 39.82 -66.52
CA PHE A 8 7.47 39.88 -65.56
C PHE A 8 7.87 41.28 -65.08
N PHE A 9 7.27 41.71 -63.97
CA PHE A 9 7.91 41.79 -62.66
C PHE A 9 7.23 42.90 -61.82
N LEU A 10 6.69 42.50 -60.67
CA LEU A 10 7.08 43.16 -59.42
C LEU A 10 6.56 44.61 -59.21
N GLY A 11 5.26 44.74 -58.98
CA GLY A 11 4.63 45.94 -58.40
C GLY A 11 4.13 45.72 -56.98
N LEU A 12 4.87 44.94 -56.18
CA LEU A 12 4.86 44.92 -54.72
C LEU A 12 3.46 44.95 -54.04
N LEU A 13 2.76 43.80 -54.11
CA LEU A 13 1.85 43.33 -53.07
C LEU A 13 2.70 43.08 -51.80
N LEU A 14 3.09 44.15 -51.11
CA LEU A 14 3.79 44.03 -49.84
C LEU A 14 3.37 45.16 -48.90
N SER A 15 2.07 45.21 -48.61
CA SER A 15 1.66 45.50 -47.24
C SER A 15 2.19 44.37 -46.36
N ALA A 16 3.50 44.40 -46.04
CA ALA A 16 4.09 43.62 -44.96
C ALA A 16 3.62 44.20 -43.63
N GLY A 17 2.32 44.19 -43.42
CA GLY A 17 1.69 44.17 -42.11
C GLY A 17 1.34 42.71 -41.80
N LEU A 18 2.31 41.80 -41.88
CA LEU A 18 2.13 40.47 -41.30
C LEU A 18 2.22 40.62 -39.76
N SER A 19 1.22 41.27 -39.17
CA SER A 19 1.00 41.24 -37.72
C SER A 19 0.21 39.97 -37.41
N ALA A 20 0.81 38.82 -37.68
CA ALA A 20 0.30 37.54 -37.26
C ALA A 20 0.91 37.21 -35.91
N LYS A 21 0.52 37.90 -34.83
CA LYS A 21 0.57 37.35 -33.46
C LYS A 21 -0.53 37.94 -32.59
N GLY A 22 -1.54 37.14 -32.33
CA GLY A 22 -2.43 37.32 -31.20
C GLY A 22 -3.12 36.00 -30.86
N GLN A 23 -2.65 35.28 -29.83
CA GLN A 23 -3.57 34.39 -29.12
C GLN A 23 -4.43 35.29 -28.24
N SER A 24 -5.73 35.40 -28.52
CA SER A 24 -6.71 35.99 -27.60
C SER A 24 -7.82 34.97 -27.32
N ASN A 25 -7.90 34.50 -26.08
CA ASN A 25 -9.01 33.66 -25.64
C ASN A 25 -10.05 34.58 -24.99
N VAL A 26 -11.22 34.72 -25.60
CA VAL A 26 -12.36 35.46 -25.04
C VAL A 26 -13.55 34.51 -25.02
N PHE A 27 -14.15 34.35 -23.84
CA PHE A 27 -15.29 33.47 -23.60
C PHE A 27 -16.61 34.25 -23.67
N PRO A 28 -17.77 33.60 -23.84
CA PRO A 28 -19.05 34.31 -23.90
C PRO A 28 -19.32 35.10 -22.60
N THR A 29 -20.01 36.24 -22.72
CA THR A 29 -20.37 37.11 -21.58
C THR A 29 -21.35 36.45 -20.60
N SER A 30 -21.96 35.33 -21.01
CA SER A 30 -22.81 34.47 -20.18
C SER A 30 -22.83 33.05 -20.76
N GLY A 31 -23.26 32.07 -19.95
CA GLY A 31 -23.32 30.66 -20.36
C GLY A 31 -22.01 29.90 -20.16
N ASN A 32 -22.01 28.64 -20.63
CA ASN A 32 -20.91 27.68 -20.45
C ASN A 32 -19.98 27.64 -21.68
N VAL A 33 -18.73 27.29 -21.47
CA VAL A 33 -17.74 27.10 -22.54
C VAL A 33 -17.67 25.62 -22.93
N GLY A 34 -18.02 25.31 -24.17
CA GLY A 34 -17.85 23.98 -24.77
C GLY A 34 -16.62 23.94 -25.68
N ILE A 35 -15.73 22.97 -25.48
CA ILE A 35 -14.65 22.65 -26.42
C ILE A 35 -14.90 21.23 -26.94
N GLY A 36 -15.13 21.09 -28.25
CA GLY A 36 -15.48 19.81 -28.87
C GLY A 36 -16.93 19.35 -28.59
N THR A 37 -17.77 20.19 -28.00
CA THR A 37 -19.18 19.92 -27.74
C THR A 37 -20.02 21.17 -27.96
N SER A 38 -21.22 21.02 -28.54
CA SER A 38 -22.21 22.10 -28.70
C SER A 38 -23.13 22.26 -27.49
N ASN A 39 -23.18 21.26 -26.60
CA ASN A 39 -24.07 21.23 -25.43
C ASN A 39 -23.23 21.08 -24.14
N PRO A 40 -22.57 22.15 -23.66
CA PRO A 40 -21.78 22.10 -22.44
C PRO A 40 -22.65 21.93 -21.19
N MET A 41 -22.39 20.87 -20.40
CA MET A 41 -23.16 20.55 -19.17
C MET A 41 -22.57 21.21 -17.92
N GLU A 42 -21.35 21.74 -18.02
CA GLU A 42 -20.62 22.40 -16.94
C GLU A 42 -20.02 23.70 -17.46
N ARG A 43 -19.60 24.61 -16.56
CA ARG A 43 -19.02 25.92 -16.92
C ARG A 43 -17.90 25.83 -17.96
N LEU A 44 -17.11 24.76 -17.87
CA LEU A 44 -16.17 24.33 -18.90
C LEU A 44 -16.42 22.84 -19.17
N HIS A 45 -16.93 22.50 -20.36
CA HIS A 45 -17.10 21.13 -20.82
C HIS A 45 -16.16 20.88 -22.01
N VAL A 46 -15.14 20.06 -21.79
CA VAL A 46 -14.26 19.59 -22.86
C VAL A 46 -14.62 18.15 -23.22
N ARG A 47 -15.06 17.92 -24.46
CA ARG A 47 -15.25 16.58 -25.02
C ARG A 47 -13.98 16.17 -25.75
N GLY A 48 -12.98 15.77 -24.97
CA GLY A 48 -11.65 15.37 -25.46
C GLY A 48 -10.60 15.47 -24.36
N ASP A 49 -9.34 15.28 -24.73
CA ASP A 49 -8.22 15.39 -23.81
C ASP A 49 -7.87 16.85 -23.51
N VAL A 50 -7.46 17.12 -22.26
CA VAL A 50 -7.00 18.45 -21.84
C VAL A 50 -5.52 18.38 -21.49
N ARG A 51 -4.71 19.28 -22.08
CA ARG A 51 -3.29 19.45 -21.76
C ARG A 51 -3.04 20.83 -21.15
N PHE A 52 -2.40 20.84 -19.98
CA PHE A 52 -1.92 22.04 -19.29
C PHE A 52 -0.39 22.07 -19.37
N GLN A 53 0.16 22.94 -20.22
CA GLN A 53 1.59 23.09 -20.43
C GLN A 53 2.01 24.53 -20.15
N ARG A 54 3.19 24.71 -19.55
CA ARG A 54 3.76 26.04 -19.33
C ARG A 54 4.21 26.64 -20.67
N LEU A 55 3.89 27.91 -20.90
CA LEU A 55 4.22 28.61 -22.16
C LEU A 55 5.73 28.80 -22.38
N THR A 56 6.50 28.96 -21.30
CA THR A 56 7.95 29.20 -21.35
C THR A 56 8.69 28.29 -20.38
N GLY A 57 9.78 27.67 -20.82
CA GLY A 57 10.61 26.78 -20.02
C GLY A 57 10.02 25.37 -19.82
N GLY A 58 10.75 24.36 -20.31
CA GLY A 58 10.43 22.94 -20.14
C GLY A 58 9.28 22.45 -21.04
N GLN A 59 9.28 21.14 -21.35
CA GLN A 59 8.25 20.49 -22.16
C GLN A 59 7.20 19.76 -21.30
N ASN A 60 7.31 19.86 -19.98
CA ASN A 60 6.47 19.11 -19.07
C ASN A 60 5.03 19.65 -19.08
N TYR A 61 4.07 18.74 -18.97
CA TYR A 61 2.65 19.10 -18.95
C TYR A 61 1.84 18.15 -18.07
N LEU A 62 0.76 18.69 -17.52
CA LEU A 62 -0.32 17.90 -16.92
C LEU A 62 -1.35 17.58 -18.02
N ALA A 63 -1.86 16.37 -18.06
CA ALA A 63 -2.96 15.99 -18.94
C ALA A 63 -4.07 15.25 -18.20
N ILE A 64 -5.30 15.51 -18.60
CA ILE A 64 -6.51 14.80 -18.18
C ILE A 64 -7.09 14.14 -19.42
N SER A 65 -7.28 12.83 -19.37
CA SER A 65 -7.68 12.03 -20.54
C SER A 65 -8.46 10.78 -20.09
N ALA A 66 -9.10 10.13 -21.05
CA ALA A 66 -9.71 8.82 -20.88
C ALA A 66 -9.42 7.95 -22.09
N ASP A 67 -9.34 6.64 -21.88
CA ASP A 67 -9.28 5.63 -22.92
C ASP A 67 -10.45 4.64 -22.76
N GLY A 68 -10.53 3.61 -23.61
CA GLY A 68 -11.58 2.59 -23.53
C GLY A 68 -11.61 1.81 -22.21
N THR A 69 -10.61 2.00 -21.36
CA THR A 69 -10.37 1.22 -20.14
C THR A 69 -10.29 2.09 -18.88
N GLY A 70 -10.53 3.40 -18.95
CA GLY A 70 -10.57 4.26 -17.76
C GLY A 70 -10.25 5.73 -17.99
N SER A 71 -10.27 6.48 -16.90
CA SER A 71 -9.92 7.91 -16.87
C SER A 71 -8.66 8.12 -16.06
N TYR A 72 -7.83 9.08 -16.46
CA TYR A 72 -6.54 9.30 -15.81
C TYR A 72 -6.02 10.73 -15.89
N ILE A 73 -5.15 11.04 -14.94
CA ILE A 73 -4.38 12.26 -14.85
C ILE A 73 -2.90 11.90 -14.94
N THR A 74 -2.14 12.60 -15.79
CA THR A 74 -0.72 12.34 -15.99
C THR A 74 0.12 13.60 -15.97
N ALA A 75 1.27 13.56 -15.31
CA ALA A 75 2.32 14.56 -15.46
C ALA A 75 3.39 13.98 -16.39
N ASN A 76 3.52 14.54 -17.58
CA ASN A 76 4.38 14.03 -18.65
C ASN A 76 5.61 14.91 -18.80
N ASP A 77 6.74 14.28 -19.08
CA ASP A 77 7.98 14.92 -19.51
C ASP A 77 8.41 14.29 -20.84
N PRO A 78 8.07 14.96 -21.96
CA PRO A 78 8.46 14.52 -23.30
C PRO A 78 9.97 14.49 -23.51
N GLY A 79 10.74 15.32 -22.80
CA GLY A 79 12.19 15.40 -22.95
C GLY A 79 12.88 14.13 -22.44
N THR A 80 12.30 13.48 -21.44
CA THR A 80 12.80 12.21 -20.90
C THR A 80 11.94 11.00 -21.29
N ASN A 81 10.84 11.22 -22.01
CA ASN A 81 9.81 10.22 -22.31
C ASN A 81 9.29 9.50 -21.04
N MET A 82 9.22 10.23 -19.93
CA MET A 82 8.75 9.74 -18.64
C MET A 82 7.41 10.39 -18.26
N LYS A 83 6.55 9.64 -17.58
CA LYS A 83 5.46 10.22 -16.80
C LYS A 83 5.92 10.26 -15.35
N HIS A 84 6.00 11.46 -14.79
CA HIS A 84 6.34 11.69 -13.39
C HIS A 84 5.18 11.30 -12.45
N LEU A 85 3.95 11.31 -12.98
CA LEU A 85 2.75 10.90 -12.27
C LEU A 85 1.78 10.25 -13.25
N PHE A 86 1.18 9.13 -12.87
CA PHE A 86 0.04 8.55 -13.56
C PHE A 86 -0.95 8.05 -12.51
N ILE A 87 -2.07 8.78 -12.37
CA ILE A 87 -3.19 8.41 -11.51
C ILE A 87 -4.33 7.97 -12.40
N ARG A 88 -4.86 6.77 -12.18
CA ARG A 88 -5.86 6.18 -13.06
C ARG A 88 -6.99 5.52 -12.28
N VAL A 89 -8.21 5.66 -12.80
CA VAL A 89 -9.36 4.88 -12.37
C VAL A 89 -9.78 3.96 -13.51
N SER A 90 -9.75 2.64 -13.28
CA SER A 90 -10.09 1.61 -14.28
C SER A 90 -11.04 0.57 -13.70
N PRO A 91 -11.90 -0.05 -14.51
CA PRO A 91 -12.67 -1.21 -14.08
C PRO A 91 -11.75 -2.41 -13.80
N THR A 92 -12.23 -3.37 -13.00
CA THR A 92 -11.51 -4.61 -12.66
C THR A 92 -11.70 -5.74 -13.68
N GLY A 93 -12.42 -5.47 -14.77
CA GLY A 93 -12.73 -6.37 -15.88
C GLY A 93 -13.62 -5.66 -16.91
N GLU A 94 -13.94 -6.30 -18.03
CA GLU A 94 -14.70 -5.68 -19.13
C GLU A 94 -16.11 -5.21 -18.71
N ASP A 95 -16.71 -5.81 -17.68
CA ASP A 95 -18.07 -5.49 -17.19
C ASP A 95 -18.13 -5.11 -15.69
N ALA A 96 -17.00 -4.72 -15.10
CA ALA A 96 -16.97 -4.42 -13.67
C ALA A 96 -17.67 -3.08 -13.35
N THR A 97 -18.67 -3.12 -12.46
CA THR A 97 -19.23 -1.92 -11.83
C THR A 97 -18.24 -1.24 -10.90
N ASP A 98 -17.33 -2.03 -10.32
CA ASP A 98 -16.29 -1.56 -9.42
C ASP A 98 -15.07 -1.06 -10.19
N ARG A 99 -14.53 0.05 -9.72
CA ARG A 99 -13.34 0.67 -10.28
C ARG A 99 -12.25 0.75 -9.22
N ASN A 100 -11.04 0.45 -9.63
CA ASN A 100 -9.85 0.61 -8.80
C ASN A 100 -9.16 1.92 -9.14
N LEU A 101 -8.62 2.58 -8.12
CA LEU A 101 -7.72 3.72 -8.24
C LEU A 101 -6.28 3.23 -8.15
N TYR A 102 -5.47 3.61 -9.14
CA TYR A 102 -4.08 3.23 -9.25
C TYR A 102 -3.18 4.47 -9.21
N PHE A 103 -2.14 4.41 -8.40
CA PHE A 103 -1.01 5.33 -8.44
C PHE A 103 0.15 4.61 -9.09
N GLN A 104 0.58 5.09 -10.25
CA GLN A 104 1.61 4.47 -11.06
C GLN A 104 2.81 5.40 -11.20
N ALA A 105 4.00 4.84 -11.00
CA ALA A 105 5.25 5.57 -11.08
C ALA A 105 6.42 4.64 -11.42
N GLY A 106 7.37 5.16 -12.17
CA GLY A 106 8.48 4.38 -12.71
C GLY A 106 8.05 3.43 -13.82
N LYS A 107 9.02 3.03 -14.64
CA LYS A 107 8.80 2.23 -15.84
C LYS A 107 9.70 1.00 -15.79
N VAL A 108 9.13 -0.17 -16.00
CA VAL A 108 9.88 -1.43 -16.13
C VAL A 108 9.44 -2.07 -17.44
N GLY A 109 10.39 -2.44 -18.30
CA GLY A 109 10.10 -3.10 -19.58
C GLY A 109 9.18 -2.30 -20.51
N GLY A 110 9.15 -0.96 -20.41
CA GLY A 110 8.27 -0.16 -21.26
C GLY A 110 6.93 0.24 -20.60
N ALA A 111 6.54 -0.38 -19.49
CA ALA A 111 5.24 -0.19 -18.85
C ALA A 111 5.35 0.52 -17.49
N PHE A 112 4.37 1.39 -17.21
CA PHE A 112 4.24 2.01 -15.89
C PHE A 112 3.89 0.97 -14.84
N GLN A 113 4.56 1.08 -13.69
CA GLN A 113 4.34 0.17 -12.57
C GLN A 113 3.33 0.77 -11.61
N THR A 114 2.32 -0.01 -11.24
CA THR A 114 1.44 0.33 -10.13
C THR A 114 2.22 0.22 -8.83
N ARG A 115 2.22 1.30 -8.06
CA ARG A 115 2.88 1.37 -6.74
C ARG A 115 1.87 1.30 -5.61
N VAL A 116 0.72 1.93 -5.79
CA VAL A 116 -0.40 1.85 -4.86
C VAL A 116 -1.67 1.54 -5.63
N THR A 117 -2.44 0.60 -5.11
CA THR A 117 -3.77 0.22 -5.59
C THR A 117 -4.77 0.50 -4.49
N ILE A 118 -5.91 1.11 -4.83
CA ILE A 118 -7.09 1.19 -3.96
C ILE A 118 -8.22 0.52 -4.72
N THR A 119 -8.72 -0.60 -4.18
CA THR A 119 -9.79 -1.35 -4.85
C THR A 119 -11.14 -0.66 -4.70
N GLY A 120 -12.11 -1.01 -5.56
CA GLY A 120 -13.50 -0.57 -5.40
C GLY A 120 -14.09 -0.91 -4.03
N GLY A 121 -13.67 -2.03 -3.43
CA GLY A 121 -14.02 -2.44 -2.05
C GLY A 121 -13.22 -1.73 -0.94
N GLY A 122 -12.37 -0.76 -1.29
CA GLY A 122 -11.61 0.09 -0.37
C GLY A 122 -10.38 -0.58 0.25
N ASN A 123 -9.86 -1.67 -0.32
CA ASN A 123 -8.61 -2.27 0.14
C ASN A 123 -7.43 -1.53 -0.51
N VAL A 124 -6.38 -1.27 0.27
CA VAL A 124 -5.16 -0.59 -0.19
C VAL A 124 -4.04 -1.62 -0.35
N GLY A 125 -3.50 -1.72 -1.55
CA GLY A 125 -2.29 -2.49 -1.86
C GLY A 125 -1.10 -1.57 -2.11
N ILE A 126 0.04 -1.82 -1.46
CA ILE A 126 1.32 -1.17 -1.75
C ILE A 126 2.24 -2.24 -2.35
N GLY A 127 2.69 -2.03 -3.58
CA GLY A 127 3.47 -3.01 -4.35
C GLY A 127 2.65 -4.16 -4.95
N THR A 128 1.36 -4.27 -4.61
CA THR A 128 0.45 -5.31 -5.11
C THR A 128 -0.83 -4.73 -5.73
N ASN A 129 -1.39 -5.43 -6.73
CA ASN A 129 -2.65 -5.09 -7.36
C ASN A 129 -3.85 -5.86 -6.77
N SER A 130 -3.59 -6.87 -5.94
CA SER A 130 -4.59 -7.79 -5.41
C SER A 130 -4.53 -7.86 -3.88
N PRO A 131 -4.81 -6.74 -3.17
CA PRO A 131 -4.75 -6.71 -1.70
C PRO A 131 -5.78 -7.65 -1.09
N LYS A 132 -5.29 -8.65 -0.32
CA LYS A 132 -6.12 -9.65 0.38
C LYS A 132 -6.66 -9.17 1.73
N ALA A 133 -6.24 -8.00 2.20
CA ALA A 133 -6.67 -7.35 3.43
C ALA A 133 -6.88 -5.84 3.19
N LYS A 134 -7.41 -5.13 4.19
CA LYS A 134 -7.64 -3.67 4.09
C LYS A 134 -6.38 -2.88 3.77
N LEU A 135 -5.24 -3.32 4.28
CA LEU A 135 -3.92 -2.87 3.87
C LEU A 135 -3.07 -4.11 3.58
N ALA A 136 -2.52 -4.21 2.37
CA ALA A 136 -1.56 -5.24 1.99
C ALA A 136 -0.28 -4.57 1.45
N VAL A 137 0.87 -4.96 1.96
CA VAL A 137 2.17 -4.43 1.53
C VAL A 137 3.03 -5.59 1.04
N GLU A 138 3.40 -5.56 -0.23
CA GLU A 138 4.32 -6.53 -0.84
C GLU A 138 5.75 -6.01 -0.69
N GLY A 139 6.27 -6.07 0.54
CA GLY A 139 7.59 -5.59 0.91
C GLY A 139 7.70 -5.22 2.38
N ASN A 140 8.77 -4.49 2.72
CA ASN A 140 9.06 -4.10 4.11
C ASN A 140 8.26 -2.87 4.53
N ILE A 141 7.83 -2.85 5.80
CA ILE A 141 7.25 -1.67 6.45
C ILE A 141 8.27 -1.16 7.48
N LEU A 142 8.85 0.01 7.23
CA LEU A 142 9.67 0.72 8.22
C LEU A 142 8.78 1.72 8.96
N ALA A 143 8.51 1.45 10.24
CA ALA A 143 7.69 2.29 11.10
C ALA A 143 8.46 2.65 12.37
N LYS A 144 8.19 3.83 12.94
CA LYS A 144 8.70 4.20 14.27
C LYS A 144 7.98 3.44 15.38
N GLU A 145 6.70 3.19 15.19
CA GLU A 145 5.84 2.48 16.13
C GLU A 145 4.68 1.83 15.37
N ILE A 146 4.25 0.66 15.84
CA ILE A 146 3.03 -0.02 15.41
C ILE A 146 2.24 -0.37 16.66
N LYS A 147 1.06 0.24 16.82
CA LYS A 147 0.13 -0.11 17.89
C LYS A 147 -0.93 -1.07 17.34
N VAL A 148 -0.88 -2.31 17.80
CA VAL A 148 -1.86 -3.34 17.44
C VAL A 148 -3.01 -3.31 18.45
N THR A 149 -4.21 -2.97 18.00
CA THR A 149 -5.42 -3.04 18.81
C THR A 149 -6.19 -4.29 18.43
N ASN A 150 -6.07 -5.33 19.24
CA ASN A 150 -6.86 -6.54 19.09
C ASN A 150 -7.84 -6.63 20.27
N ASN A 151 -9.02 -7.21 20.03
CA ASN A 151 -9.97 -7.56 21.10
C ASN A 151 -9.57 -8.85 21.84
N ILE A 152 -8.27 -9.15 21.91
CA ILE A 152 -7.75 -10.37 22.53
C ILE A 152 -7.45 -10.05 23.99
N ALA A 153 -7.88 -10.93 24.91
CA ALA A 153 -7.61 -10.79 26.33
C ALA A 153 -6.10 -10.89 26.61
N VAL A 154 -5.59 -9.97 27.43
CA VAL A 154 -4.25 -10.06 28.00
C VAL A 154 -4.20 -11.29 28.91
N PRO A 155 -3.14 -12.11 28.88
CA PRO A 155 -3.09 -13.41 29.55
C PRO A 155 -3.00 -13.38 31.09
N ASP A 156 -3.34 -12.27 31.75
CA ASP A 156 -3.34 -12.14 33.23
C ASP A 156 -4.12 -13.27 33.94
N TYR A 157 -5.09 -13.90 33.26
CA TYR A 157 -5.82 -15.06 33.76
C TYR A 157 -4.94 -16.28 34.11
N VAL A 158 -3.68 -16.33 33.64
CA VAL A 158 -2.70 -17.38 34.01
C VAL A 158 -2.43 -17.38 35.52
N PHE A 159 -2.59 -16.24 36.18
CA PHE A 159 -2.38 -16.09 37.61
C PHE A 159 -3.63 -16.35 38.47
N GLU A 160 -4.78 -16.63 37.85
CA GLU A 160 -6.00 -16.91 38.59
C GLU A 160 -5.92 -18.26 39.33
N PRO A 161 -6.53 -18.39 40.53
CA PRO A 161 -6.40 -19.60 41.36
C PRO A 161 -6.91 -20.89 40.71
N ASP A 162 -7.82 -20.78 39.75
CA ASP A 162 -8.40 -21.90 39.00
C ASP A 162 -7.65 -22.20 37.68
N TYR A 163 -6.58 -21.47 37.37
CA TYR A 163 -5.77 -21.71 36.19
C TYR A 163 -5.09 -23.08 36.25
N LYS A 164 -5.32 -23.89 35.20
CA LYS A 164 -4.74 -25.22 35.07
C LYS A 164 -3.40 -25.15 34.37
N LEU A 165 -2.34 -24.94 35.14
CA LEU A 165 -0.98 -25.00 34.63
C LEU A 165 -0.64 -26.41 34.12
N THR A 166 -0.25 -26.52 32.85
CA THR A 166 0.16 -27.79 32.25
C THR A 166 1.47 -28.25 32.88
N ASN A 167 1.59 -29.50 33.31
CA ASN A 167 2.84 -29.94 33.93
C ASN A 167 3.97 -30.10 32.89
N LEU A 168 5.23 -29.99 33.34
CA LEU A 168 6.40 -30.05 32.46
C LEU A 168 6.58 -31.40 31.75
N SER A 169 6.06 -32.50 32.31
CA SER A 169 6.14 -33.84 31.70
C SER A 169 5.25 -33.95 30.47
N ASP A 170 4.05 -33.36 30.54
CA ASP A 170 3.11 -33.30 29.43
C ASP A 170 3.64 -32.36 28.34
N ILE A 171 4.23 -31.22 28.73
CA ILE A 171 4.91 -30.31 27.79
C ILE A 171 6.07 -31.02 27.09
N GLU A 172 6.91 -31.76 27.82
CA GLU A 172 8.02 -32.54 27.25
C GLU A 172 7.52 -33.55 26.21
N THR A 173 6.45 -34.27 26.55
CA THR A 173 5.82 -35.24 25.64
C THR A 173 5.33 -34.55 24.37
N TYR A 174 4.61 -33.44 24.52
CA TYR A 174 4.10 -32.65 23.39
C TYR A 174 5.23 -32.15 22.48
N VAL A 175 6.28 -31.55 23.05
CA VAL A 175 7.42 -31.01 22.29
C VAL A 175 8.18 -32.12 21.56
N LYS A 176 8.32 -33.31 22.15
CA LYS A 176 8.96 -34.46 21.50
C LYS A 176 8.21 -34.90 20.24
N GLU A 177 6.88 -34.88 20.29
CA GLU A 177 6.00 -35.26 19.19
C GLU A 177 5.85 -34.15 18.14
N HIS A 178 5.56 -32.92 18.55
CA HIS A 178 5.13 -31.82 17.68
C HIS A 178 6.25 -30.83 17.29
N LYS A 179 7.39 -30.83 17.99
CA LYS A 179 8.54 -29.94 17.74
C LYS A 179 8.27 -28.44 17.94
N HIS A 180 7.19 -28.09 18.61
CA HIS A 180 6.90 -26.72 19.06
C HIS A 180 6.16 -26.76 20.41
N LEU A 181 6.03 -25.61 21.06
CA LEU A 181 5.26 -25.49 22.30
C LEU A 181 3.75 -25.61 22.04
N PRO A 182 2.95 -26.09 23.02
CA PRO A 182 1.50 -26.04 22.93
C PRO A 182 1.00 -24.62 22.62
N GLU A 183 -0.05 -24.52 21.81
CA GLU A 183 -0.71 -23.27 21.36
C GLU A 183 0.12 -22.36 20.43
N ILE A 184 1.44 -22.53 20.38
CA ILE A 184 2.27 -21.82 19.41
C ILE A 184 2.09 -22.47 18.04
N PRO A 185 1.76 -21.69 16.98
CA PRO A 185 1.58 -22.24 15.64
C PRO A 185 2.85 -22.93 15.13
N SER A 186 2.67 -24.02 14.38
CA SER A 186 3.81 -24.73 13.81
C SER A 186 4.42 -23.92 12.64
N ALA A 187 5.67 -24.22 12.29
CA ALA A 187 6.32 -23.59 11.13
C ALA A 187 5.50 -23.79 9.84
N LYS A 188 4.86 -24.96 9.68
CA LYS A 188 3.99 -25.26 8.55
C LYS A 188 2.74 -24.37 8.52
N ASP A 189 2.15 -24.10 9.68
CA ASP A 189 0.96 -23.24 9.76
C ASP A 189 1.32 -21.77 9.44
N ILE A 190 2.49 -21.31 9.91
CA ILE A 190 3.02 -19.97 9.62
C ILE A 190 3.31 -19.81 8.12
N ASP A 191 3.95 -20.80 7.49
CA ASP A 191 4.25 -20.77 6.06
C ASP A 191 2.98 -20.70 5.20
N GLN A 192 1.88 -21.32 5.66
CA GLN A 192 0.62 -21.36 4.93
C GLN A 192 -0.26 -20.13 5.16
N ASN A 193 -0.39 -19.69 6.40
CA ASN A 193 -1.38 -18.68 6.82
C ASN A 193 -0.76 -17.33 7.20
N GLY A 194 0.56 -17.26 7.30
CA GLY A 194 1.26 -16.11 7.87
C GLY A 194 1.25 -16.13 9.40
N LEU A 195 1.77 -15.06 10.00
CA LEU A 195 1.86 -14.89 11.45
C LEU A 195 1.16 -13.59 11.86
N ASP A 196 0.16 -13.68 12.74
CA ASP A 196 -0.40 -12.51 13.41
C ASP A 196 0.54 -12.08 14.54
N LEU A 197 1.19 -10.93 14.37
CA LEU A 197 2.16 -10.42 15.35
C LEU A 197 1.50 -10.03 16.68
N GLY A 198 0.23 -9.61 16.67
CA GLY A 198 -0.49 -9.25 17.89
C GLY A 198 -0.84 -10.49 18.71
N GLU A 199 -1.41 -11.50 18.07
CA GLU A 199 -1.73 -12.78 18.70
C GLU A 199 -0.46 -13.50 19.17
N MET A 200 0.59 -13.55 18.35
CA MET A 200 1.85 -14.18 18.73
C MET A 200 2.48 -13.51 19.95
N ASN A 201 2.47 -12.16 20.02
CA ASN A 201 3.03 -11.46 21.17
C ASN A 201 2.26 -11.76 22.47
N LEU A 202 0.93 -11.94 22.39
CA LEU A 202 0.11 -12.34 23.54
C LEU A 202 0.34 -13.81 23.92
N LEU A 203 0.47 -14.72 22.95
CA LEU A 203 0.84 -16.11 23.20
C LEU A 203 2.22 -16.22 23.86
N LEU A 204 3.20 -15.45 23.38
CA LEU A 204 4.52 -15.39 24.00
C LEU A 204 4.46 -14.88 25.44
N LEU A 205 3.67 -13.83 25.70
CA LEU A 205 3.44 -13.33 27.07
C LEU A 205 2.85 -14.42 27.97
N LYS A 206 1.80 -15.12 27.50
CA LYS A 206 1.22 -16.27 28.22
C LYS A 206 2.29 -17.32 28.56
N LYS A 207 3.13 -17.70 27.61
CA LYS A 207 4.18 -18.72 27.83
C LYS A 207 5.24 -18.24 28.82
N VAL A 208 5.55 -16.95 28.85
CA VAL A 208 6.45 -16.37 29.86
C VAL A 208 5.83 -16.46 31.26
N GLU A 209 4.54 -16.15 31.40
CA GLU A 209 3.84 -16.22 32.69
C GLU A 209 3.72 -17.67 33.20
N GLU A 210 3.39 -18.63 32.34
CA GLU A 210 3.40 -20.06 32.66
C GLU A 210 4.79 -20.54 33.08
N LEU A 211 5.84 -20.11 32.37
CA LEU A 211 7.22 -20.41 32.74
C LEU A 211 7.57 -19.84 34.11
N THR A 212 7.14 -18.61 34.42
CA THR A 212 7.32 -18.01 35.74
C THR A 212 6.65 -18.82 36.84
N LEU A 213 5.42 -19.32 36.62
CA LEU A 213 4.76 -20.21 37.59
C LEU A 213 5.52 -21.51 37.81
N HIS A 214 6.04 -22.13 36.75
CA HIS A 214 6.89 -23.31 36.87
C HIS A 214 8.18 -23.03 37.65
N LEU A 215 8.81 -21.87 37.44
CA LEU A 215 10.01 -21.48 38.17
C LEU A 215 9.73 -21.29 39.67
N ILE A 216 8.63 -20.62 40.02
CA ILE A 216 8.19 -20.46 41.42
C ILE A 216 7.94 -21.83 42.07
N GLU A 217 7.30 -22.76 41.35
CA GLU A 217 7.09 -24.12 41.86
C GLU A 217 8.42 -24.87 42.07
N LYS A 218 9.38 -24.69 41.17
CA LYS A 218 10.71 -25.31 41.27
C LYS A 218 11.53 -24.73 42.42
N GLU A 219 11.51 -23.41 42.62
CA GLU A 219 12.18 -22.75 43.75
C GLU A 219 11.65 -23.28 45.09
N LYS A 220 10.32 -23.34 45.26
CA LYS A 220 9.71 -23.95 46.47
C LYS A 220 10.15 -25.39 46.70
N LYS A 221 10.31 -26.18 45.64
CA LYS A 221 10.80 -27.57 45.75
C LYS A 221 12.28 -27.62 46.09
N MET A 222 13.09 -26.71 45.56
CA MET A 222 14.52 -26.61 45.89
C MET A 222 14.72 -26.24 47.36
N ASP A 223 14.03 -25.22 47.87
CA ASP A 223 14.09 -24.83 49.29
C ASP A 223 13.68 -25.99 50.22
N ALA A 224 12.63 -26.73 49.84
CA ALA A 224 12.18 -27.89 50.59
C ALA A 224 13.21 -29.04 50.58
N LEU A 225 13.92 -29.23 49.46
CA LEU A 225 14.99 -30.22 49.36
C LEU A 225 16.22 -29.80 50.16
N GLU A 226 16.62 -28.53 50.12
CA GLU A 226 17.73 -27.98 50.91
C GLU A 226 17.46 -28.10 52.40
N LYS A 227 16.24 -27.76 52.86
CA LYS A 227 15.85 -27.94 54.26
C LYS A 227 15.96 -29.40 54.70
N ARG A 228 15.47 -30.34 53.88
CA ARG A 228 15.58 -31.78 54.17
C ARG A 228 17.02 -32.26 54.19
N LEU A 229 17.89 -31.70 53.35
CA LEU A 229 19.31 -32.01 53.34
C LEU A 229 19.95 -31.60 54.68
N TYR A 230 19.69 -30.38 55.15
CA TYR A 230 20.17 -29.91 56.46
C TYR A 230 19.68 -30.79 57.62
N GLU A 231 18.42 -31.22 57.59
CA GLU A 231 17.86 -32.12 58.62
C GLU A 231 18.57 -33.48 58.63
N VAL A 232 18.80 -34.07 57.45
CA VAL A 232 19.50 -35.36 57.31
C VAL A 232 20.99 -35.25 57.73
N GLU A 233 21.66 -34.16 57.35
CA GLU A 233 23.06 -33.91 57.75
C GLU A 233 23.19 -33.76 59.27
N ALA A 234 22.25 -33.07 59.92
CA ALA A 234 22.21 -32.93 61.37
C ALA A 234 21.97 -34.29 62.07
N GLU A 235 21.07 -35.14 61.55
CA GLU A 235 20.85 -36.48 62.08
C GLU A 235 22.11 -37.36 61.98
N LEU A 236 22.80 -37.33 60.83
CA LEU A 236 24.03 -38.10 60.63
C LEU A 236 25.17 -37.63 61.55
N ALA A 237 25.28 -36.32 61.81
CA ALA A 237 26.29 -35.78 62.73
C ALA A 237 26.02 -36.11 64.20
N SER A 238 24.78 -36.49 64.55
CA SER A 238 24.37 -36.86 65.92
C SER A 238 24.49 -38.36 66.23
N ARG A 239 24.87 -39.19 65.25
CA ARG A 239 25.11 -40.63 65.39
C ARG A 239 26.59 -40.96 65.57
#